data_AF-A0A3M6UDW8-F1
#
_entry.id   AF-A0A3M6UDW8-F1
#
_cell.length_a   1.000
_cell.length_b   1.000
_cell.length_c   1.000
_cell.angle_alpha   90.00
_cell.angle_beta   90.00
_cell.angle_gamma   90.00
#
_symmetry.space_group_name_H-M   'P 1'
#
loop_
_entity.id
_entity.type
_entity.pdbx_description
1 polymer ?
#
loop_
_entity_poly.entity_id
_entity_poly.type
_entity_poly.pdbx_seq_one_letter_code
_entity_poly.pdbx_strand_id
1 'polypeptide(L)'
;MAPDGKELLETVFGLLTKKVRKTKERMLEEDVVSEIESIKFQLDALAKSHLLTSITLFKEGVLSLFKILDRKERGDYRMETAQLTADLSAENPKDVSQESPTGLSSTFYRGLQDFKLENLDEEGHRALLTAKEDFHQARLKATEAFNNESLSTLNRIQATAIRVAAKILENVDHPQEALAVCKLSLDDLHSLKRVQESFSGELTKGFRRPLFGKEERRQIIASVCQMNRVIYDVMSMIGKSGELLSLPLIGEGKDAINPLHDSRVAEILCRLDMEQFSVQPLTLGQQDEKDNQLKIPQGIAADSQGRIIVGDEWDCNVKVYDGFGKFQYSFPCPPSGDPNIVSSIADIATDDSDNAYILIEVEKSTMAYYQVYAFTKQAVLQCFSLKEEPRKVLRMTLNKENEVLVIADVLDQSYTKSIVEVYNKAGQFLHSFGEQHLKCSQDLTVAGDGRILVLDKDDDCSLTIHVFLPNGKHSFQFNVDKQEEPCNQRSRPSIACYQALNNVVVAVPCKNSMGTGHCVKITVYALKDDRHESVRSIELAANEQVSTRGITVTFKGHVAVAILDRSEGNSRAIFV
;
A
#
# COMPACT_ATOMS: atom_id res chain seq x y z
N MET A 1 -8.62 11.42 -8.74
CA MET A 1 -10.06 11.07 -8.81
C MET A 1 -10.60 11.14 -7.40
N ALA A 2 -11.71 11.84 -7.17
CA ALA A 2 -12.38 11.80 -5.86
C ALA A 2 -12.89 10.37 -5.59
N PRO A 3 -12.88 9.87 -4.35
CA PRO A 3 -13.47 8.58 -4.02
C PRO A 3 -14.93 8.50 -4.50
N ASP A 4 -15.36 7.35 -5.02
CA ASP A 4 -16.79 7.10 -5.19
C ASP A 4 -17.44 7.15 -3.80
N GLY A 5 -18.37 8.08 -3.57
CA GLY A 5 -19.01 8.28 -2.27
C GLY A 5 -19.72 7.02 -1.77
N LYS A 6 -20.13 6.13 -2.69
CA LYS A 6 -20.64 4.79 -2.36
C LYS A 6 -19.60 3.92 -1.67
N GLU A 7 -18.41 3.83 -2.26
CA GLU A 7 -17.33 2.97 -1.79
C GLU A 7 -16.83 3.44 -0.42
N LEU A 8 -16.79 4.76 -0.22
CA LEU A 8 -16.50 5.37 1.07
C LEU A 8 -17.54 4.99 2.14
N LEU A 9 -18.82 5.04 1.81
CA LEU A 9 -19.92 4.72 2.73
C LEU A 9 -19.89 3.24 3.15
N GLU A 10 -19.78 2.32 2.18
CA GLU A 10 -19.65 0.87 2.43
C GLU A 10 -18.43 0.56 3.32
N THR A 11 -17.31 1.22 3.05
CA THR A 11 -16.06 1.07 3.82
C THR A 11 -16.22 1.52 5.26
N VAL A 12 -16.82 2.68 5.49
CA VAL A 12 -17.04 3.22 6.85
C VAL A 12 -18.01 2.34 7.65
N PHE A 13 -19.07 1.81 7.03
CA PHE A 13 -19.98 0.89 7.71
C PHE A 13 -19.32 -0.42 8.13
N GLY A 14 -18.25 -0.82 7.44
CA GLY A 14 -17.38 -1.92 7.87
C GLY A 14 -16.82 -1.77 9.30
N LEU A 15 -16.82 -0.57 9.91
CA LEU A 15 -16.45 -0.37 11.32
C LEU A 15 -17.49 -0.86 12.33
N LEU A 16 -18.74 -0.97 11.91
CA LEU A 16 -19.87 -1.26 12.80
C LEU A 16 -20.28 -2.74 12.75
N THR A 17 -19.89 -3.47 11.71
CA THR A 17 -20.39 -4.82 11.45
C THR A 17 -19.38 -5.90 11.85
N LYS A 18 -19.84 -7.01 12.44
CA LYS A 18 -18.96 -8.15 12.81
C LYS A 18 -18.75 -9.16 11.67
N LYS A 19 -19.54 -9.08 10.60
CA LYS A 19 -19.51 -9.99 9.45
C LYS A 19 -19.25 -9.18 8.19
N VAL A 20 -18.26 -9.59 7.41
CA VAL A 20 -18.17 -9.17 6.00
C VAL A 20 -18.99 -10.16 5.17
N ARG A 21 -20.03 -9.68 4.48
CA ARG A 21 -20.77 -10.46 3.49
C ARG A 21 -19.81 -10.84 2.36
N LYS A 22 -19.59 -12.14 2.12
CA LYS A 22 -18.67 -12.70 1.11
C LYS A 22 -19.19 -12.59 -0.35
N THR A 23 -20.09 -11.66 -0.64
CA THR A 23 -20.73 -11.57 -1.95
C THR A 23 -20.99 -10.11 -2.29
N LYS A 24 -21.01 -9.77 -3.59
CA LYS A 24 -21.49 -8.50 -4.19
C LYS A 24 -22.98 -8.20 -3.88
N GLU A 25 -23.43 -8.41 -2.65
CA GLU A 25 -24.79 -8.18 -2.20
C GLU A 25 -24.85 -6.90 -1.36
N ARG A 26 -25.15 -5.82 -2.08
CA ARG A 26 -26.17 -4.81 -1.78
C ARG A 26 -26.40 -4.52 -0.27
N MET A 27 -25.88 -3.40 0.24
CA MET A 27 -26.34 -2.82 1.52
C MET A 27 -27.58 -1.96 1.29
N LEU A 28 -28.73 -2.37 1.81
CA LEU A 28 -29.97 -1.58 1.85
C LEU A 28 -30.06 -0.79 3.17
N GLU A 29 -30.83 0.31 3.21
CA GLU A 29 -31.08 1.09 4.44
C GLU A 29 -31.52 0.17 5.61
N GLU A 30 -32.41 -0.77 5.32
CA GLU A 30 -32.93 -1.74 6.30
C GLU A 30 -31.82 -2.64 6.88
N ASP A 31 -30.83 -3.04 6.07
CA ASP A 31 -29.70 -3.84 6.53
C ASP A 31 -28.83 -3.06 7.52
N VAL A 32 -28.44 -1.84 7.15
CA VAL A 32 -27.60 -0.95 7.97
C VAL A 32 -28.28 -0.62 9.30
N VAL A 33 -29.55 -0.26 9.23
CA VAL A 33 -30.36 0.03 10.42
C VAL A 33 -30.48 -1.19 11.32
N SER A 34 -30.69 -2.38 10.75
CA SER A 34 -30.78 -3.63 11.53
C SER A 34 -29.49 -3.98 12.26
N GLU A 35 -28.33 -3.75 11.62
CA GLU A 35 -27.03 -4.01 12.23
C GLU A 35 -26.74 -3.03 13.37
N ILE A 36 -27.06 -1.74 13.19
CA ILE A 36 -26.94 -0.74 14.25
C ILE A 36 -27.84 -1.08 15.45
N GLU A 37 -29.08 -1.53 15.21
CA GLU A 37 -29.97 -2.00 16.28
C GLU A 37 -29.46 -3.27 16.96
N SER A 38 -28.80 -4.17 16.22
CA SER A 38 -28.15 -5.36 16.79
C SER A 38 -27.01 -4.99 17.74
N ILE A 39 -26.16 -4.03 17.35
CA ILE A 39 -25.06 -3.51 18.20
C ILE A 39 -25.65 -2.89 19.47
N LYS A 40 -26.72 -2.09 19.32
CA LYS A 40 -27.44 -1.48 20.43
C LYS A 40 -28.00 -2.51 21.42
N PHE A 41 -28.54 -3.63 20.91
CA PHE A 41 -29.08 -4.71 21.73
C PHE A 41 -28.00 -5.52 22.48
N GLN A 42 -26.78 -5.60 21.92
CA GLN A 42 -25.65 -6.35 22.53
C GLN A 42 -24.95 -5.59 23.68
N LEU A 43 -25.31 -4.34 23.94
CA LEU A 43 -24.71 -3.56 25.03
C LEU A 43 -25.30 -3.97 26.39
N ASP A 44 -24.43 -4.33 27.33
CA ASP A 44 -24.82 -4.59 28.70
C ASP A 44 -25.59 -3.41 29.31
N ALA A 45 -26.55 -3.74 30.17
CA ALA A 45 -27.39 -2.75 30.85
C ALA A 45 -26.60 -1.68 31.61
N LEU A 46 -25.29 -1.86 31.87
CA LEU A 46 -24.33 -0.99 32.57
C LEU A 46 -23.46 -0.07 31.68
N ALA A 47 -23.51 -0.16 30.35
CA ALA A 47 -22.72 0.68 29.42
C ALA A 47 -23.28 2.13 29.21
N LYS A 48 -23.82 2.72 30.28
CA LYS A 48 -25.23 3.14 30.44
C LYS A 48 -25.81 4.39 29.75
N SER A 49 -25.08 5.24 29.04
CA SER A 49 -25.75 6.37 28.36
C SER A 49 -25.00 6.87 27.15
N HIS A 50 -23.76 7.35 27.30
CA HIS A 50 -23.09 8.08 26.22
C HIS A 50 -22.85 7.23 24.97
N LEU A 51 -22.47 5.95 25.13
CA LEU A 51 -22.30 5.03 23.99
C LEU A 51 -23.64 4.76 23.28
N LEU A 52 -24.72 4.58 24.04
CA LEU A 52 -26.06 4.35 23.50
C LEU A 52 -26.61 5.59 22.78
N THR A 53 -26.43 6.76 23.38
CA THR A 53 -26.77 8.06 22.79
C THR A 53 -25.96 8.28 21.51
N SER A 54 -24.66 7.98 21.53
CA SER A 54 -23.79 8.04 20.36
C SER A 54 -24.27 7.15 19.21
N ILE A 55 -24.66 5.90 19.50
CA ILE A 55 -25.19 4.98 18.49
C ILE A 55 -26.50 5.52 17.90
N THR A 56 -27.36 6.08 18.75
CA THR A 56 -28.66 6.62 18.32
C THR A 56 -28.49 7.83 17.40
N LEU A 57 -27.65 8.79 17.79
CA LEU A 57 -27.33 9.96 16.97
C LEU A 57 -26.65 9.57 15.66
N PHE A 58 -25.73 8.59 15.70
CA PHE A 58 -25.10 8.07 14.50
C PHE A 58 -26.14 7.48 13.53
N LYS A 59 -27.09 6.70 14.05
CA LYS A 59 -28.21 6.16 13.26
C LYS A 59 -29.04 7.28 12.62
N GLU A 60 -29.38 8.32 13.38
CA GLU A 60 -30.15 9.47 12.88
C GLU A 60 -29.42 10.17 11.73
N GLY A 61 -28.11 10.40 11.87
CA GLY A 61 -27.28 10.98 10.82
C GLY A 61 -27.25 10.11 9.55
N VAL A 62 -27.12 8.79 9.69
CA VAL A 62 -27.18 7.83 8.58
C VAL A 62 -28.53 7.90 7.86
N LEU A 63 -29.64 7.91 8.60
CA LEU A 63 -30.99 8.03 8.03
C LEU A 63 -31.17 9.36 7.28
N SER A 64 -30.64 10.45 7.82
CA SER A 64 -30.64 11.76 7.16
C SER A 64 -29.85 11.75 5.84
N LEU A 65 -28.74 11.01 5.80
CA LEU A 65 -27.93 10.85 4.59
C LEU A 65 -28.63 9.94 3.55
N PHE A 66 -29.30 8.86 3.97
CA PHE A 66 -30.12 8.03 3.06
C PHE A 66 -31.28 8.80 2.43
N LYS A 67 -31.91 9.74 3.15
CA LYS A 67 -32.95 10.61 2.56
C LYS A 67 -32.45 11.46 1.39
N ILE A 68 -31.14 11.78 1.35
CA ILE A 68 -30.52 12.49 0.22
C ILE A 68 -30.44 11.58 -1.00
N LEU A 69 -30.06 10.31 -0.79
CA LEU A 69 -29.92 9.29 -1.83
C LEU A 69 -31.27 8.96 -2.50
N ASP A 70 -32.32 8.73 -1.71
CA ASP A 70 -33.68 8.41 -2.19
C ASP A 70 -34.37 9.55 -2.96
N ARG A 71 -33.83 10.77 -2.90
CA ARG A 71 -34.43 11.95 -3.55
C ARG A 71 -33.87 12.24 -4.91
N LYS A 72 -32.58 11.96 -5.13
CA LYS A 72 -31.95 12.08 -6.45
C LYS A 72 -32.66 11.19 -7.48
N GLU A 73 -33.12 10.01 -7.06
CA GLU A 73 -33.93 9.10 -7.88
C GLU A 73 -35.27 9.71 -8.36
N ARG A 74 -35.96 10.50 -7.54
CA ARG A 74 -37.25 11.12 -7.91
C ARG A 74 -37.10 12.33 -8.83
N GLY A 75 -35.95 13.00 -8.79
CA GLY A 75 -35.61 14.12 -9.68
C GLY A 75 -35.33 13.64 -11.11
N ASP A 76 -34.48 12.61 -11.25
CA ASP A 76 -34.13 12.04 -12.56
C ASP A 76 -35.31 11.33 -13.22
N TYR A 77 -36.14 10.61 -12.46
CA TYR A 77 -37.37 9.99 -13.00
C TYR A 77 -38.34 11.03 -13.59
N ARG A 78 -38.43 12.22 -12.98
CA ARG A 78 -39.28 13.32 -13.47
C ARG A 78 -38.73 13.96 -14.75
N MET A 79 -37.41 13.99 -14.92
CA MET A 79 -36.76 14.49 -16.14
C MET A 79 -36.87 13.49 -17.29
N GLU A 80 -36.63 12.20 -17.05
CA GLU A 80 -36.84 11.15 -18.07
C GLU A 80 -38.30 11.03 -18.49
N THR A 81 -39.25 11.09 -17.54
CA THR A 81 -40.70 11.08 -17.89
C THR A 81 -41.15 12.36 -18.58
N ALA A 82 -40.56 13.53 -18.29
CA ALA A 82 -40.82 14.77 -19.03
C ALA A 82 -40.25 14.73 -20.46
N GLN A 83 -39.09 14.10 -20.66
CA GLN A 83 -38.49 13.88 -21.98
C GLN A 83 -39.34 12.88 -22.80
N LEU A 84 -39.76 11.77 -22.16
CA LEU A 84 -40.65 10.77 -22.78
C LEU A 84 -42.04 11.33 -23.08
N THR A 85 -42.61 12.23 -22.26
CA THR A 85 -43.90 12.89 -22.58
C THR A 85 -43.79 13.97 -23.65
N ALA A 86 -42.61 14.57 -23.85
CA ALA A 86 -42.35 15.42 -25.00
C ALA A 86 -42.25 14.60 -26.30
N ASP A 87 -41.59 13.44 -26.26
CA ASP A 87 -41.42 12.56 -27.43
C ASP A 87 -42.70 11.77 -27.79
N LEU A 88 -43.55 11.43 -26.81
CA LEU A 88 -44.85 10.75 -27.02
C LEU A 88 -45.97 11.68 -27.52
N SER A 89 -45.69 12.96 -27.75
CA SER A 89 -46.59 13.85 -28.50
C SER A 89 -46.46 13.70 -30.03
N ALA A 90 -45.56 12.82 -30.48
CA ALA A 90 -45.46 12.35 -31.85
C ALA A 90 -45.61 10.81 -31.91
N GLU A 91 -46.74 10.38 -32.47
CA GLU A 91 -47.07 9.03 -32.97
C GLU A 91 -47.69 7.97 -32.03
N ASN A 92 -48.54 7.15 -32.67
CA ASN A 92 -49.66 6.36 -32.14
C ASN A 92 -49.30 5.12 -31.29
N PRO A 93 -50.23 4.63 -30.44
CA PRO A 93 -49.96 3.58 -29.46
C PRO A 93 -50.14 2.17 -30.02
N LYS A 94 -49.13 1.30 -29.86
CA LYS A 94 -49.34 -0.16 -29.86
C LYS A 94 -48.41 -0.88 -28.87
N ASP A 95 -49.06 -1.74 -28.07
CA ASP A 95 -48.57 -2.82 -27.21
C ASP A 95 -47.49 -2.53 -26.17
N VAL A 96 -47.94 -2.35 -24.93
CA VAL A 96 -47.15 -2.61 -23.72
C VAL A 96 -47.89 -3.68 -22.92
N SER A 97 -47.32 -4.86 -22.84
CA SER A 97 -47.72 -5.88 -21.88
C SER A 97 -46.49 -6.45 -21.17
N GLN A 98 -46.58 -6.40 -19.84
CA GLN A 98 -45.81 -7.12 -18.81
C GLN A 98 -44.44 -6.56 -18.41
N GLU A 99 -44.47 -5.57 -17.51
CA GLU A 99 -43.41 -5.38 -16.52
C GLU A 99 -43.62 -6.32 -15.32
N SER A 100 -42.54 -6.95 -14.87
CA SER A 100 -42.45 -7.63 -13.58
C SER A 100 -41.61 -6.77 -12.62
N PRO A 101 -41.91 -6.76 -11.31
CA PRO A 101 -41.33 -5.82 -10.36
C PRO A 101 -39.95 -6.31 -9.88
N THR A 102 -38.90 -6.03 -10.65
CA THR A 102 -37.49 -6.24 -10.25
C THR A 102 -36.66 -4.95 -10.25
N GLY A 103 -37.29 -3.79 -10.51
CA GLY A 103 -36.60 -2.51 -10.76
C GLY A 103 -36.04 -1.76 -9.54
N LEU A 104 -36.52 -2.00 -8.32
CA LEU A 104 -36.10 -1.23 -7.13
C LEU A 104 -34.62 -1.43 -6.75
N SER A 105 -34.01 -2.53 -7.20
CA SER A 105 -32.66 -2.91 -6.80
C SER A 105 -31.60 -2.57 -7.85
N SER A 106 -31.96 -1.96 -8.99
CA SER A 106 -31.02 -1.44 -9.99
C SER A 106 -31.01 0.09 -10.07
N THR A 107 -32.02 0.76 -9.52
CA THR A 107 -32.12 2.23 -9.39
C THR A 107 -31.23 2.76 -8.27
N PHE A 108 -31.27 2.12 -7.10
CA PHE A 108 -30.51 2.50 -5.90
C PHE A 108 -28.99 2.60 -6.14
N TYR A 109 -28.45 1.73 -7.00
CA TYR A 109 -27.02 1.67 -7.31
C TYR A 109 -26.54 2.77 -8.27
N ARG A 110 -27.45 3.35 -9.06
CA ARG A 110 -27.13 4.43 -9.98
C ARG A 110 -27.00 5.76 -9.23
N GLY A 111 -27.87 5.99 -8.25
CA GLY A 111 -27.80 7.17 -7.37
C GLY A 111 -26.52 7.23 -6.52
N LEU A 112 -25.98 6.07 -6.15
CA LEU A 112 -24.72 5.94 -5.41
C LEU A 112 -23.47 6.15 -6.27
N GLN A 113 -23.47 5.75 -7.56
CA GLN A 113 -22.35 6.01 -8.48
C GLN A 113 -22.19 7.51 -8.82
N ASP A 114 -23.25 8.28 -8.67
CA ASP A 114 -23.28 9.73 -8.89
C ASP A 114 -23.25 10.53 -7.57
N PHE A 115 -22.61 10.03 -6.50
CA PHE A 115 -22.49 10.72 -5.20
C PHE A 115 -21.58 11.97 -5.27
N LYS A 116 -21.92 12.93 -6.13
CA LYS A 116 -21.39 14.29 -6.14
C LYS A 116 -22.33 15.15 -5.31
N LEU A 117 -21.89 15.53 -4.11
CA LEU A 117 -22.59 16.46 -3.21
C LEU A 117 -22.69 17.89 -3.76
N GLU A 118 -22.11 18.15 -4.94
CA GLU A 118 -21.99 19.47 -5.56
C GLU A 118 -23.31 20.01 -6.15
N ASN A 119 -24.34 19.17 -6.34
CA ASN A 119 -25.60 19.53 -7.01
C ASN A 119 -26.86 19.27 -6.16
N LEU A 120 -26.80 19.49 -4.85
CA LEU A 120 -27.97 19.30 -3.98
C LEU A 120 -28.96 20.48 -4.10
N ASP A 121 -30.27 20.20 -4.04
CA ASP A 121 -31.29 21.23 -3.87
C ASP A 121 -31.26 21.80 -2.43
N GLU A 122 -32.05 22.84 -2.14
CA GLU A 122 -32.08 23.47 -0.81
C GLU A 122 -32.47 22.48 0.31
N GLU A 123 -33.26 21.46 0.00
CA GLU A 123 -33.70 20.48 0.97
C GLU A 123 -32.64 19.38 1.20
N GLY A 124 -31.92 18.98 0.16
CA GLY A 124 -30.75 18.11 0.23
C GLY A 124 -29.59 18.77 0.99
N HIS A 125 -29.36 20.07 0.79
CA HIS A 125 -28.42 20.84 1.60
C HIS A 125 -28.82 20.84 3.09
N ARG A 126 -30.10 21.06 3.40
CA ARG A 126 -30.59 20.99 4.79
C ARG A 126 -30.42 19.59 5.38
N ALA A 127 -30.77 18.53 4.64
CA ALA A 127 -30.60 17.16 5.10
C ALA A 127 -29.12 16.80 5.34
N LEU A 128 -28.21 17.29 4.49
CA LEU A 128 -26.77 17.11 4.66
C LEU A 128 -26.27 17.82 5.93
N LEU A 129 -26.71 19.06 6.18
CA LEU A 129 -26.35 19.79 7.39
C LEU A 129 -26.87 19.09 8.66
N THR A 130 -28.11 18.58 8.64
CA THR A 130 -28.65 17.77 9.73
C THR A 130 -27.82 16.51 9.96
N ALA A 131 -27.50 15.76 8.89
CA ALA A 131 -26.68 14.56 9.01
C ALA A 131 -25.30 14.86 9.61
N LYS A 132 -24.64 15.93 9.15
CA LYS A 132 -23.34 16.37 9.67
C LYS A 132 -23.40 16.74 11.16
N GLU A 133 -24.45 17.44 11.59
CA GLU A 133 -24.65 17.76 13.01
C GLU A 133 -24.89 16.50 13.85
N ASP A 134 -25.71 15.56 13.38
CA ASP A 134 -25.96 14.30 14.07
C ASP A 134 -24.68 13.48 14.22
N PHE A 135 -23.85 13.41 13.17
CA PHE A 135 -22.52 12.79 13.23
C PHE A 135 -21.58 13.53 14.19
N HIS A 136 -21.58 14.86 14.20
CA HIS A 136 -20.79 15.65 15.12
C HIS A 136 -21.14 15.32 16.58
N GLN A 137 -22.44 15.30 16.92
CA GLN A 137 -22.92 14.97 18.26
C GLN A 137 -22.62 13.51 18.62
N ALA A 138 -22.81 12.58 17.68
CA ALA A 138 -22.44 11.18 17.87
C ALA A 138 -20.95 11.04 18.21
N ARG A 139 -20.07 11.74 17.49
CA ARG A 139 -18.62 11.74 17.72
C ARG A 139 -18.25 12.25 19.12
N LEU A 140 -18.91 13.31 19.60
CA LEU A 140 -18.68 13.84 20.95
C LEU A 140 -19.07 12.82 22.02
N LYS A 141 -20.25 12.20 21.90
CA LYS A 141 -20.73 11.17 22.84
C LYS A 141 -19.90 9.89 22.79
N ALA A 142 -19.43 9.50 21.62
CA ALA A 142 -18.47 8.43 21.45
C ALA A 142 -17.15 8.72 22.19
N THR A 143 -16.67 9.98 22.13
CA THR A 143 -15.45 10.40 22.83
C THR A 143 -15.63 10.36 24.35
N GLU A 144 -16.77 10.83 24.86
CA GLU A 144 -17.12 10.71 26.28
C GLU A 144 -17.18 9.24 26.73
N ALA A 145 -17.76 8.36 25.92
CA ALA A 145 -17.79 6.93 26.20
C ALA A 145 -16.38 6.31 26.19
N PHE A 146 -15.54 6.64 25.21
CA PHE A 146 -14.17 6.15 25.13
C PHE A 146 -13.34 6.51 26.38
N ASN A 147 -13.53 7.71 26.93
CA ASN A 147 -12.83 8.19 28.12
C ASN A 147 -13.40 7.64 29.43
N ASN A 148 -14.51 6.89 29.39
CA ASN A 148 -15.07 6.26 30.58
C ASN A 148 -14.31 4.96 30.93
N GLU A 149 -13.45 5.04 31.94
CA GLU A 149 -12.68 3.90 32.46
C GLU A 149 -13.54 2.76 33.01
N SER A 150 -14.81 3.02 33.34
CA SER A 150 -15.73 1.98 33.81
C SER A 150 -16.24 1.08 32.68
N LEU A 151 -16.06 1.47 31.41
CA LEU A 151 -16.46 0.65 30.26
C LEU A 151 -15.42 -0.43 29.98
N SER A 152 -15.90 -1.59 29.52
CA SER A 152 -15.02 -2.65 29.01
C SER A 152 -14.19 -2.15 27.82
N THR A 153 -13.02 -2.76 27.60
CA THR A 153 -12.16 -2.40 26.46
C THR A 153 -12.88 -2.59 25.13
N LEU A 154 -13.70 -3.63 24.97
CA LEU A 154 -14.51 -3.82 23.77
C LEU A 154 -15.53 -2.69 23.55
N ASN A 155 -16.19 -2.21 24.59
CA ASN A 155 -17.12 -1.06 24.47
C ASN A 155 -16.38 0.24 24.14
N ARG A 156 -15.16 0.42 24.67
CA ARG A 156 -14.29 1.56 24.32
C ARG A 156 -13.80 1.48 22.88
N ILE A 157 -13.52 0.27 22.36
CA ILE A 157 -13.21 0.05 20.94
C ILE A 157 -14.42 0.40 20.07
N GLN A 158 -15.63 -0.05 20.43
CA GLN A 158 -16.85 0.31 19.72
C GLN A 158 -17.11 1.83 19.73
N ALA A 159 -16.89 2.48 20.87
CA ALA A 159 -16.97 3.94 20.96
C ALA A 159 -15.99 4.60 19.98
N THR A 160 -14.76 4.10 19.89
CA THR A 160 -13.75 4.61 18.94
C THR A 160 -14.18 4.38 17.50
N ALA A 161 -14.76 3.22 17.18
CA ALA A 161 -15.29 2.92 15.85
C ALA A 161 -16.36 3.94 15.43
N ILE A 162 -17.30 4.27 16.32
CA ILE A 162 -18.32 5.30 16.06
C ILE A 162 -17.69 6.68 15.94
N ARG A 163 -16.73 7.04 16.81
CA ARG A 163 -16.00 8.31 16.74
C ARG A 163 -15.33 8.52 15.38
N VAL A 164 -14.67 7.48 14.86
CA VAL A 164 -13.99 7.48 13.55
C VAL A 164 -15.02 7.55 12.42
N ALA A 165 -16.01 6.66 12.42
CA ALA A 165 -17.05 6.61 11.40
C ALA A 165 -17.80 7.95 11.29
N ALA A 166 -18.20 8.50 12.44
CA ALA A 166 -18.89 9.78 12.52
C ALA A 166 -18.01 10.92 12.00
N LYS A 167 -16.70 10.95 12.32
CA LYS A 167 -15.81 11.99 11.79
C LYS A 167 -15.67 11.92 10.26
N ILE A 168 -15.58 10.72 9.70
CA ILE A 168 -15.48 10.55 8.24
C ILE A 168 -16.78 11.02 7.57
N LEU A 169 -17.94 10.61 8.09
CA LEU A 169 -19.25 10.98 7.53
C LEU A 169 -19.63 12.46 7.78
N GLU A 170 -19.21 13.05 8.90
CA GLU A 170 -19.30 14.50 9.16
C GLU A 170 -18.57 15.31 8.06
N ASN A 171 -17.53 14.72 7.45
CA ASN A 171 -16.71 15.33 6.40
C ASN A 171 -16.85 14.58 5.08
N VAL A 172 -18.01 13.98 4.79
CA VAL A 172 -18.23 13.13 3.60
C VAL A 172 -17.97 13.86 2.27
N ASP A 173 -18.14 15.18 2.24
CA ASP A 173 -17.81 16.07 1.12
C ASP A 173 -16.30 16.37 1.00
N HIS A 174 -15.58 16.32 2.11
CA HIS A 174 -14.14 16.62 2.19
C HIS A 174 -13.43 15.61 3.10
N PRO A 175 -13.43 14.29 2.76
CA PRO A 175 -13.04 13.23 3.69
C PRO A 175 -11.58 13.29 4.13
N GLN A 176 -10.72 13.99 3.36
CA GLN A 176 -9.35 14.31 3.76
C GLN A 176 -9.23 15.05 5.10
N GLU A 177 -10.24 15.83 5.49
CA GLU A 177 -10.24 16.59 6.75
C GLU A 177 -10.46 15.68 7.98
N ALA A 178 -10.96 14.47 7.77
CA ALA A 178 -11.14 13.48 8.83
C ALA A 178 -9.85 12.75 9.21
N LEU A 179 -8.89 12.64 8.28
CA LEU A 179 -7.74 11.71 8.40
C LEU A 179 -6.87 11.96 9.63
N ALA A 180 -6.57 13.23 9.96
CA ALA A 180 -5.77 13.57 11.13
C ALA A 180 -6.45 13.10 12.44
N VAL A 181 -7.77 13.26 12.54
CA VAL A 181 -8.55 12.84 13.70
C VAL A 181 -8.70 11.32 13.75
N CYS A 182 -8.80 10.64 12.60
CA CYS A 182 -8.80 9.18 12.53
C CYS A 182 -7.49 8.59 13.05
N LYS A 183 -6.33 9.15 12.65
CA LYS A 183 -5.02 8.74 13.16
C LYS A 183 -4.89 8.97 14.67
N LEU A 184 -5.29 10.14 15.16
CA LEU A 184 -5.30 10.41 16.59
C LEU A 184 -6.21 9.44 17.37
N SER A 185 -7.36 9.06 16.80
CA SER A 185 -8.25 8.07 17.43
C SER A 185 -7.64 6.67 17.46
N LEU A 186 -6.80 6.32 16.48
CA LEU A 186 -6.01 5.10 16.51
C LEU A 186 -4.92 5.16 17.59
N ASP A 187 -4.19 6.27 17.71
CA ASP A 187 -3.19 6.48 18.77
C ASP A 187 -3.83 6.31 20.17
N ASP A 188 -4.98 6.96 20.38
CA ASP A 188 -5.76 6.84 21.61
C ASP A 188 -6.11 5.38 21.91
N LEU A 189 -6.55 4.62 20.89
CA LEU A 189 -6.92 3.21 21.04
C LEU A 189 -5.71 2.32 21.31
N HIS A 190 -4.62 2.52 20.57
CA HIS A 190 -3.37 1.76 20.69
C HIS A 190 -2.67 2.02 22.04
N SER A 191 -2.90 3.17 22.64
CA SER A 191 -2.41 3.55 23.96
C SER A 191 -3.16 2.88 25.12
N LEU A 192 -4.30 2.23 24.87
CA LEU A 192 -5.01 1.50 25.92
C LEU A 192 -4.17 0.33 26.43
N LYS A 193 -3.88 0.33 27.74
CA LYS A 193 -3.09 -0.73 28.40
C LYS A 193 -3.55 -2.14 28.04
N ARG A 194 -4.86 -2.41 28.07
CA ARG A 194 -5.43 -3.73 27.74
C ARG A 194 -5.29 -4.11 26.26
N VAL A 195 -5.23 -3.13 25.36
CA VAL A 195 -4.90 -3.37 23.93
C VAL A 195 -3.44 -3.77 23.81
N GLN A 196 -2.51 -3.00 24.39
CA GLN A 196 -1.08 -3.32 24.40
C GLN A 196 -0.79 -4.70 25.02
N GLU A 197 -1.43 -5.03 26.14
CA GLU A 197 -1.33 -6.34 26.81
C GLU A 197 -1.91 -7.49 25.97
N SER A 198 -2.98 -7.25 25.22
CA SER A 198 -3.58 -8.27 24.35
C SER A 198 -2.63 -8.65 23.21
N PHE A 199 -2.06 -7.64 22.56
CA PHE A 199 -1.08 -7.82 21.48
C PHE A 199 0.23 -8.43 22.00
N SER A 200 0.86 -7.87 23.03
CA SER A 200 2.09 -8.44 23.60
C SER A 200 1.90 -9.85 24.18
N GLY A 201 0.77 -10.12 24.83
CA GLY A 201 0.48 -11.41 25.48
C GLY A 201 0.13 -12.54 24.51
N GLU A 202 -0.56 -12.29 23.39
CA GLU A 202 -0.83 -13.33 22.38
C GLU A 202 0.35 -13.56 21.43
N LEU A 203 1.18 -12.54 21.19
CA LEU A 203 2.28 -12.59 20.22
C LEU A 203 3.62 -13.05 20.83
N THR A 204 3.73 -13.20 22.15
CA THR A 204 4.93 -13.71 22.85
C THR A 204 5.05 -15.25 22.78
N LYS A 205 6.29 -15.74 22.61
CA LYS A 205 6.64 -17.18 22.54
C LYS A 205 6.72 -17.81 23.95
N GLY A 206 6.31 -19.08 24.07
CA GLY A 206 6.62 -19.96 25.22
C GLY A 206 5.53 -20.17 26.28
N PHE A 207 5.88 -20.91 27.34
CA PHE A 207 5.03 -21.33 28.49
C PHE A 207 4.41 -20.16 29.31
N ARG A 208 4.66 -18.90 28.93
CA ARG A 208 4.14 -17.69 29.60
C ARG A 208 2.88 -17.11 28.95
N ARG A 209 2.19 -17.86 28.08
CA ARG A 209 0.90 -17.43 27.52
C ARG A 209 -0.19 -17.47 28.60
N PRO A 210 -0.90 -16.36 28.87
CA PRO A 210 -2.01 -16.37 29.82
C PRO A 210 -3.13 -17.30 29.33
N LEU A 211 -3.50 -18.34 30.10
CA LEU A 211 -4.59 -19.26 29.70
C LEU A 211 -5.98 -18.63 29.84
N PHE A 212 -6.16 -17.65 30.74
CA PHE A 212 -7.44 -16.99 30.97
C PHE A 212 -7.65 -15.78 30.04
N GLY A 213 -8.90 -15.52 29.64
CA GLY A 213 -9.26 -14.35 28.82
C GLY A 213 -8.77 -14.39 27.37
N LYS A 214 -8.36 -15.56 26.87
CA LYS A 214 -7.80 -15.72 25.51
C LYS A 214 -8.77 -15.26 24.41
N GLU A 215 -10.04 -15.64 24.54
CA GLU A 215 -11.07 -15.29 23.55
C GLU A 215 -11.33 -13.78 23.50
N GLU A 216 -11.41 -13.15 24.68
CA GLU A 216 -11.57 -11.70 24.76
C GLU A 216 -10.36 -10.94 24.18
N ARG A 217 -9.13 -11.40 24.46
CA ARG A 217 -7.90 -10.80 23.89
C ARG A 217 -7.87 -10.92 22.37
N ARG A 218 -8.27 -12.06 21.82
CA ARG A 218 -8.40 -12.29 20.37
C ARG A 218 -9.45 -11.38 19.74
N GLN A 219 -10.59 -11.20 20.42
CA GLN A 219 -11.63 -10.29 19.97
C GLN A 219 -11.17 -8.82 19.99
N ILE A 220 -10.43 -8.41 21.03
CA ILE A 220 -9.77 -7.09 21.08
C ILE A 220 -8.82 -6.92 19.90
N ILE A 221 -7.94 -7.89 19.63
CA ILE A 221 -7.00 -7.85 18.49
C ILE A 221 -7.78 -7.68 17.18
N ALA A 222 -8.80 -8.52 16.94
CA ALA A 222 -9.61 -8.46 15.74
C ALA A 222 -10.30 -7.11 15.54
N SER A 223 -10.95 -6.57 16.58
CA SER A 223 -11.63 -5.26 16.50
C SER A 223 -10.65 -4.10 16.29
N VAL A 224 -9.45 -4.15 16.88
CA VAL A 224 -8.40 -3.16 16.62
C VAL A 224 -7.92 -3.25 15.17
N CYS A 225 -7.69 -4.47 14.65
CA CYS A 225 -7.27 -4.67 13.26
C CYS A 225 -8.34 -4.20 12.27
N GLN A 226 -9.61 -4.49 12.53
CA GLN A 226 -10.75 -4.01 11.75
C GLN A 226 -10.76 -2.48 11.66
N MET A 227 -10.53 -1.78 12.78
CA MET A 227 -10.49 -0.32 12.79
C MET A 227 -9.30 0.23 11.99
N ASN A 228 -8.13 -0.40 12.11
CA ASN A 228 -6.96 -0.06 11.32
C ASN A 228 -7.22 -0.28 9.83
N ARG A 229 -7.91 -1.37 9.48
CA ARG A 229 -8.18 -1.76 8.08
C ARG A 229 -9.10 -0.75 7.41
N VAL A 230 -10.20 -0.38 8.05
CA VAL A 230 -11.13 0.60 7.47
C VAL A 230 -10.46 1.96 7.30
N ILE A 231 -9.70 2.43 8.30
CA ILE A 231 -8.98 3.71 8.16
C ILE A 231 -7.95 3.64 7.03
N TYR A 232 -7.23 2.52 6.89
CA TYR A 232 -6.31 2.27 5.78
C TYR A 232 -7.03 2.31 4.43
N ASP A 233 -8.20 1.68 4.30
CA ASP A 233 -8.98 1.65 3.06
C ASP A 233 -9.46 3.07 2.69
N VAL A 234 -9.98 3.83 3.66
CA VAL A 234 -10.37 5.24 3.47
C VAL A 234 -9.18 6.11 3.04
N MET A 235 -8.03 5.96 3.69
CA MET A 235 -6.81 6.67 3.32
C MET A 235 -6.34 6.33 1.90
N SER A 236 -6.44 5.06 1.53
CA SER A 236 -6.08 4.57 0.19
C SER A 236 -6.98 5.14 -0.90
N MET A 237 -8.28 5.31 -0.61
CA MET A 237 -9.25 5.94 -1.50
C MET A 237 -9.01 7.44 -1.69
N ILE A 238 -8.71 8.17 -0.61
CA ILE A 238 -8.49 9.63 -0.65
C ILE A 238 -7.20 10.00 -1.39
N GLY A 239 -6.22 9.09 -1.44
CA GLY A 239 -5.09 9.18 -2.37
C GLY A 239 -4.07 10.28 -2.08
N LYS A 240 -3.94 10.75 -0.84
CA LYS A 240 -2.86 11.68 -0.46
C LYS A 240 -1.54 10.95 -0.20
N SER A 241 -0.46 11.49 -0.77
CA SER A 241 0.91 10.97 -0.69
C SER A 241 1.38 10.81 0.77
N GLY A 242 1.82 9.62 1.14
CA GLY A 242 2.71 9.40 2.30
C GLY A 242 2.07 9.10 3.63
N GLU A 243 0.74 9.11 3.66
CA GLU A 243 0.02 8.87 4.89
C GLU A 243 -0.10 7.38 5.25
N LEU A 244 -0.04 6.45 4.29
CA LEU A 244 -0.23 5.02 4.57
C LEU A 244 0.87 4.43 5.47
N LEU A 245 2.12 4.84 5.26
CA LEU A 245 3.25 4.48 6.12
C LEU A 245 3.28 5.25 7.46
N SER A 246 2.35 6.18 7.68
CA SER A 246 2.23 6.97 8.92
C SER A 246 1.19 6.43 9.92
N LEU A 247 0.47 5.36 9.58
CA LEU A 247 -0.51 4.75 10.50
C LEU A 247 0.17 4.30 11.80
N PRO A 248 -0.41 4.55 12.97
CA PRO A 248 0.26 4.26 14.23
C PRO A 248 0.50 2.75 14.44
N LEU A 249 1.60 2.45 15.14
CA LEU A 249 1.98 1.10 15.54
C LEU A 249 1.58 0.87 17.00
N ILE A 250 1.36 -0.39 17.37
CA ILE A 250 1.04 -0.75 18.75
C ILE A 250 2.34 -1.02 19.51
N GLY A 251 2.60 -0.25 20.56
CA GLY A 251 3.81 -0.33 21.38
C GLY A 251 4.92 0.60 20.90
N GLU A 252 6.11 0.49 21.49
CA GLU A 252 7.25 1.36 21.22
C GLU A 252 8.50 0.57 20.81
N GLY A 253 9.36 1.21 20.01
CA GLY A 253 10.66 0.66 19.62
C GLY A 253 10.61 -0.49 18.61
N LYS A 254 11.64 -1.34 18.61
CA LYS A 254 11.82 -2.42 17.61
C LYS A 254 10.77 -3.53 17.67
N ASP A 255 10.04 -3.61 18.78
CA ASP A 255 8.98 -4.60 19.00
C ASP A 255 7.58 -4.04 18.67
N ALA A 256 7.50 -2.80 18.12
CA ALA A 256 6.23 -2.20 17.73
C ALA A 256 5.51 -3.04 16.68
N ILE A 257 4.23 -3.29 16.91
CA ILE A 257 3.42 -4.22 16.11
C ILE A 257 2.62 -3.43 15.09
N ASN A 258 2.68 -3.86 13.84
CA ASN A 258 1.81 -3.35 12.78
C ASN A 258 0.52 -4.18 12.73
N PRO A 259 -0.66 -3.63 13.08
CA PRO A 259 -1.91 -4.39 13.12
C PRO A 259 -2.34 -4.96 11.76
N LEU A 260 -1.87 -4.38 10.66
CA LEU A 260 -2.31 -4.74 9.30
C LEU A 260 -1.35 -5.70 8.59
N HIS A 261 -0.06 -5.67 8.93
CA HIS A 261 0.98 -6.38 8.18
C HIS A 261 1.84 -7.33 9.04
N ASP A 262 1.66 -7.38 10.37
CA ASP A 262 2.42 -8.31 11.21
C ASP A 262 1.93 -9.76 10.98
N SER A 263 2.84 -10.64 10.59
CA SER A 263 2.55 -12.04 10.25
C SER A 263 1.94 -12.83 11.42
N ARG A 264 2.32 -12.49 12.66
CA ARG A 264 1.79 -13.11 13.87
C ARG A 264 0.34 -12.68 14.13
N VAL A 265 0.00 -11.43 13.79
CA VAL A 265 -1.37 -10.92 13.86
C VAL A 265 -2.23 -11.58 12.79
N ALA A 266 -1.72 -11.72 11.56
CA ALA A 266 -2.40 -12.42 10.48
C ALA A 266 -2.74 -13.88 10.85
N GLU A 267 -1.86 -14.60 11.54
CA GLU A 267 -2.14 -15.97 12.03
C GLU A 267 -3.30 -16.00 13.04
N ILE A 268 -3.39 -15.01 13.94
CA ILE A 268 -4.50 -14.89 14.89
C ILE A 268 -5.81 -14.63 14.15
N LEU A 269 -5.80 -13.69 13.20
CA LEU A 269 -6.98 -13.35 12.40
C LEU A 269 -7.45 -14.52 11.54
N CYS A 270 -6.54 -15.29 10.95
CA CYS A 270 -6.86 -16.49 10.19
C CYS A 270 -7.58 -17.54 11.07
N ARG A 271 -7.13 -17.74 12.31
CA ARG A 271 -7.80 -18.65 13.28
C ARG A 271 -9.19 -18.19 13.71
N LEU A 272 -9.54 -16.94 13.46
CA LEU A 272 -10.85 -16.34 13.75
C LEU A 272 -11.72 -16.21 12.50
N ASP A 273 -11.27 -16.70 11.34
CA ASP A 273 -11.90 -16.45 10.03
C ASP A 273 -12.07 -14.93 9.75
N MET A 274 -11.07 -14.13 10.13
CA MET A 274 -11.06 -12.65 10.08
C MET A 274 -9.83 -12.08 9.32
N GLU A 275 -9.23 -12.88 8.44
CA GLU A 275 -8.05 -12.51 7.65
C GLU A 275 -8.22 -11.27 6.76
N GLN A 276 -9.47 -10.88 6.44
CA GLN A 276 -9.79 -9.65 5.71
C GLN A 276 -9.38 -8.36 6.44
N PHE A 277 -9.18 -8.41 7.76
CA PHE A 277 -8.71 -7.25 8.53
C PHE A 277 -7.19 -7.08 8.51
N SER A 278 -6.47 -8.01 7.87
CA SER A 278 -5.08 -7.80 7.47
C SER A 278 -5.03 -7.14 6.09
N VAL A 279 -3.93 -6.45 5.80
CA VAL A 279 -3.57 -6.08 4.43
C VAL A 279 -2.68 -7.17 3.88
N GLN A 280 -3.30 -8.10 3.15
CA GLN A 280 -2.56 -9.14 2.45
C GLN A 280 -1.76 -8.49 1.33
N PRO A 281 -0.45 -8.77 1.25
CA PRO A 281 0.35 -8.32 0.13
C PRO A 281 -0.23 -8.82 -1.19
N LEU A 282 -0.41 -7.91 -2.15
CA LEU A 282 -0.85 -8.28 -3.47
C LEU A 282 0.31 -8.94 -4.23
N THR A 283 0.03 -10.07 -4.87
CA THR A 283 1.03 -10.78 -5.66
C THR A 283 0.78 -10.54 -7.15
N LEU A 284 1.74 -9.87 -7.81
CA LEU A 284 1.73 -9.60 -9.24
C LEU A 284 2.35 -10.77 -10.02
N GLY A 285 1.86 -11.02 -11.23
CA GLY A 285 2.50 -11.98 -12.15
C GLY A 285 2.12 -13.45 -11.96
N GLN A 286 1.45 -13.85 -10.88
CA GLN A 286 1.05 -15.26 -10.69
C GLN A 286 -0.35 -15.59 -11.20
N GLN A 287 -1.28 -14.63 -11.13
CA GLN A 287 -2.68 -14.81 -11.54
C GLN A 287 -2.98 -14.30 -12.95
N ASP A 288 -1.96 -13.77 -13.64
CA ASP A 288 -2.10 -13.30 -15.01
C ASP A 288 -2.31 -14.48 -15.97
N GLU A 289 -2.86 -14.19 -17.15
CA GLU A 289 -2.89 -15.15 -18.26
C GLU A 289 -1.49 -15.73 -18.48
N LYS A 290 -1.42 -17.01 -18.86
CA LYS A 290 -0.17 -17.80 -18.88
C LYS A 290 1.01 -17.10 -19.59
N ASP A 291 0.73 -16.31 -20.63
CA ASP A 291 1.74 -15.60 -21.41
C ASP A 291 2.23 -14.30 -20.75
N ASN A 292 1.51 -13.79 -19.75
CA ASN A 292 1.80 -12.54 -19.04
C ASN A 292 2.39 -12.77 -17.64
N GLN A 293 2.53 -14.03 -17.20
CA GLN A 293 3.06 -14.35 -15.88
C GLN A 293 4.52 -13.95 -15.71
N LEU A 294 4.90 -13.49 -14.51
CA LEU A 294 6.29 -13.14 -14.21
C LEU A 294 7.14 -14.41 -14.05
N LYS A 295 8.24 -14.50 -14.81
CA LYS A 295 9.12 -15.67 -14.78
C LYS A 295 10.41 -15.40 -14.02
N ILE A 296 11.15 -14.35 -14.38
CA ILE A 296 12.37 -13.94 -13.65
C ILE A 296 12.37 -12.41 -13.53
N PRO A 297 11.67 -11.83 -12.54
CA PRO A 297 11.67 -10.39 -12.35
C PRO A 297 13.05 -9.92 -11.86
N GLN A 298 13.64 -8.90 -12.48
CA GLN A 298 14.94 -8.33 -12.11
C GLN A 298 14.80 -6.91 -11.57
N GLY A 299 14.47 -5.95 -12.44
CA GLY A 299 14.25 -4.54 -12.08
C GLY A 299 12.77 -4.23 -11.83
N ILE A 300 12.51 -3.29 -10.91
CA ILE A 300 11.16 -2.81 -10.62
C ILE A 300 11.18 -1.31 -10.37
N ALA A 301 10.27 -0.58 -11.01
CA ALA A 301 10.10 0.86 -10.85
C ALA A 301 8.62 1.22 -10.70
N ALA A 302 8.37 2.41 -10.17
CA ALA A 302 7.02 2.96 -10.05
C ALA A 302 6.97 4.32 -10.74
N ASP A 303 5.84 4.64 -11.34
CA ASP A 303 5.63 5.95 -11.96
C ASP A 303 4.77 6.87 -11.09
N SER A 304 4.56 8.11 -11.54
CA SER A 304 3.78 9.13 -10.85
C SER A 304 2.29 8.77 -10.71
N GLN A 305 1.78 7.82 -11.51
CA GLN A 305 0.42 7.30 -11.41
C GLN A 305 0.31 6.11 -10.45
N GLY A 306 1.44 5.65 -9.92
CA GLY A 306 1.51 4.49 -9.03
C GLY A 306 1.42 3.16 -9.78
N ARG A 307 1.62 3.17 -11.10
CA ARG A 307 1.78 1.94 -11.89
C ARG A 307 3.13 1.32 -11.58
N ILE A 308 3.18 -0.01 -11.59
CA ILE A 308 4.38 -0.79 -11.31
C ILE A 308 4.92 -1.36 -12.62
N ILE A 309 6.18 -1.07 -12.91
CA ILE A 309 6.89 -1.49 -14.11
C ILE A 309 7.92 -2.53 -13.69
N VAL A 310 7.82 -3.74 -14.22
CA VAL A 310 8.68 -4.87 -13.87
C VAL A 310 9.41 -5.36 -15.11
N GLY A 311 10.73 -5.54 -15.00
CA GLY A 311 11.55 -6.16 -16.02
C GLY A 311 11.60 -7.67 -15.82
N ASP A 312 11.07 -8.43 -16.76
CA ASP A 312 11.12 -9.89 -16.76
C ASP A 312 12.25 -10.37 -17.66
N GLU A 313 13.31 -10.90 -17.06
CA GLU A 313 14.53 -11.32 -17.73
C GLU A 313 14.29 -12.50 -18.69
N TRP A 314 13.49 -13.48 -18.27
CA TRP A 314 13.28 -14.69 -19.08
C TRP A 314 12.57 -14.38 -20.40
N ASP A 315 11.61 -13.46 -20.36
CA ASP A 315 10.87 -13.02 -21.55
C ASP A 315 11.55 -11.84 -22.26
N CYS A 316 12.60 -11.25 -21.68
CA CYS A 316 13.19 -9.97 -22.10
C CYS A 316 12.11 -8.91 -22.35
N ASN A 317 11.15 -8.85 -21.44
CA ASN A 317 9.92 -8.10 -21.61
C ASN A 317 9.67 -7.22 -20.40
N VAL A 318 9.15 -6.03 -20.64
CA VAL A 318 8.76 -5.09 -19.59
C VAL A 318 7.26 -5.23 -19.40
N LYS A 319 6.83 -5.57 -18.18
CA LYS A 319 5.43 -5.76 -17.82
C LYS A 319 4.96 -4.62 -16.93
N VAL A 320 3.82 -4.02 -17.27
CA VAL A 320 3.26 -2.86 -16.55
C VAL A 320 1.95 -3.26 -15.88
N TYR A 321 1.85 -2.94 -14.60
CA TYR A 321 0.70 -3.18 -13.73
C TYR A 321 0.14 -1.83 -13.24
N ASP A 322 -1.15 -1.74 -13.01
CA ASP A 322 -1.71 -0.57 -12.32
C ASP A 322 -1.42 -0.57 -10.81
N GLY A 323 -1.80 0.51 -10.13
CA GLY A 323 -1.63 0.65 -8.68
C GLY A 323 -2.50 -0.28 -7.83
N PHE A 324 -3.35 -1.11 -8.46
CA PHE A 324 -4.09 -2.20 -7.85
C PHE A 324 -3.55 -3.57 -8.27
N GLY A 325 -2.39 -3.58 -8.92
CA GLY A 325 -1.65 -4.76 -9.38
C GLY A 325 -2.31 -5.56 -10.50
N LYS A 326 -3.25 -4.98 -11.23
CA LYS A 326 -3.80 -5.60 -12.43
C LYS A 326 -2.86 -5.35 -13.61
N PHE A 327 -2.55 -6.41 -14.36
CA PHE A 327 -1.77 -6.32 -15.60
C PHE A 327 -2.44 -5.37 -16.60
N GLN A 328 -1.65 -4.47 -17.19
CA GLN A 328 -2.10 -3.48 -18.16
C GLN A 328 -1.61 -3.81 -19.57
N TYR A 329 -0.30 -3.92 -19.75
CA TYR A 329 0.35 -4.25 -21.02
C TYR A 329 1.81 -4.67 -20.80
N SER A 330 2.44 -5.21 -21.85
CA SER A 330 3.86 -5.49 -21.88
C SER A 330 4.50 -5.12 -23.22
N PHE A 331 5.81 -4.92 -23.25
CA PHE A 331 6.57 -4.62 -24.47
C PHE A 331 8.03 -5.12 -24.39
N PRO A 332 8.56 -5.71 -25.48
CA PRO A 332 9.91 -6.29 -25.48
C PRO A 332 10.97 -5.21 -25.32
N CYS A 333 12.04 -5.52 -24.58
CA CYS A 333 13.23 -4.68 -24.48
C CYS A 333 14.49 -5.56 -24.51
N PRO A 334 15.35 -5.42 -25.54
CA PRO A 334 15.30 -4.43 -26.62
C PRO A 334 14.13 -4.66 -27.61
N PRO A 335 13.60 -3.60 -28.27
CA PRO A 335 12.44 -3.71 -29.17
C PRO A 335 12.68 -4.57 -30.42
N SER A 336 13.94 -4.68 -30.86
CA SER A 336 14.36 -5.48 -32.00
C SER A 336 15.71 -6.11 -31.70
N GLY A 337 15.70 -7.25 -31.01
CA GLY A 337 16.91 -8.04 -30.74
C GLY A 337 17.33 -8.86 -31.96
N ASP A 338 18.63 -8.90 -32.26
CA ASP A 338 19.18 -9.94 -33.14
C ASP A 338 19.00 -11.30 -32.43
N PRO A 339 18.35 -12.30 -33.04
CA PRO A 339 18.14 -13.60 -32.41
C PRO A 339 19.44 -14.33 -32.04
N ASN A 340 20.60 -13.90 -32.57
CA ASN A 340 21.91 -14.44 -32.23
C ASN A 340 22.57 -13.75 -31.03
N ILE A 341 21.98 -12.68 -30.51
CA ILE A 341 22.50 -11.93 -29.38
C ILE A 341 21.61 -12.20 -28.17
N VAL A 342 22.21 -12.75 -27.11
CA VAL A 342 21.51 -12.94 -25.84
C VAL A 342 21.51 -11.60 -25.11
N SER A 343 20.32 -11.11 -24.81
CA SER A 343 20.10 -9.93 -23.97
C SER A 343 19.33 -10.33 -22.72
N SER A 344 19.52 -9.61 -21.63
CA SER A 344 18.77 -9.77 -20.39
C SER A 344 18.49 -8.41 -19.74
N ILE A 345 17.32 -8.26 -19.13
CA ILE A 345 17.00 -7.05 -18.36
C ILE A 345 17.73 -7.12 -17.02
N ALA A 346 18.61 -6.17 -16.75
CA ALA A 346 19.36 -6.08 -15.50
C ALA A 346 18.63 -5.25 -14.44
N ASP A 347 18.07 -4.10 -14.83
CA ASP A 347 17.35 -3.21 -13.92
C ASP A 347 16.42 -2.20 -14.65
N ILE A 348 15.55 -1.53 -13.89
CA ILE A 348 14.62 -0.49 -14.38
C ILE A 348 14.56 0.69 -13.40
N ALA A 349 14.60 1.92 -13.93
CA ALA A 349 14.33 3.14 -13.20
C ALA A 349 13.33 4.04 -13.95
N THR A 350 12.72 4.99 -13.26
CA THR A 350 11.80 5.98 -13.85
C THR A 350 12.23 7.40 -13.49
N ASP A 351 12.04 8.34 -14.42
CA ASP A 351 12.23 9.76 -14.16
C ASP A 351 10.94 10.45 -13.69
N ASP A 352 11.05 11.71 -13.25
CA ASP A 352 9.91 12.52 -12.81
C ASP A 352 8.91 12.85 -13.95
N SER A 353 9.24 12.51 -15.20
CA SER A 353 8.36 12.64 -16.38
C SER A 353 7.73 11.30 -16.80
N ASP A 354 7.80 10.28 -15.95
CA ASP A 354 7.33 8.91 -16.19
C ASP A 354 7.98 8.20 -17.40
N ASN A 355 9.20 8.62 -17.78
CA ASN A 355 9.99 7.85 -18.73
C ASN A 355 10.68 6.70 -18.01
N ALA A 356 10.60 5.51 -18.58
CA ALA A 356 11.25 4.32 -18.04
C ALA A 356 12.62 4.12 -18.68
N TYR A 357 13.66 3.98 -17.87
CA TYR A 357 15.02 3.64 -18.27
C TYR A 357 15.26 2.18 -17.94
N ILE A 358 15.55 1.38 -18.95
CA ILE A 358 15.76 -0.06 -18.81
C ILE A 358 17.20 -0.37 -19.12
N LEU A 359 17.89 -0.94 -18.13
CA LEU A 359 19.26 -1.41 -18.27
C LEU A 359 19.24 -2.84 -18.83
N ILE A 360 19.86 -3.00 -19.99
CA ILE A 360 20.00 -4.28 -20.69
C ILE A 360 21.46 -4.72 -20.64
N GLU A 361 21.68 -5.94 -20.18
CA GLU A 361 22.93 -6.67 -20.34
C GLU A 361 22.89 -7.39 -21.70
N VAL A 362 23.95 -7.25 -22.47
CA VAL A 362 24.08 -7.86 -23.80
C VAL A 362 25.33 -8.73 -23.82
N GLU A 363 25.14 -10.04 -23.99
CA GLU A 363 26.25 -10.99 -24.08
C GLU A 363 26.85 -11.00 -25.49
N LYS A 364 28.17 -10.84 -25.58
CA LYS A 364 28.92 -10.91 -26.83
C LYS A 364 30.14 -11.82 -26.70
N SER A 365 29.95 -13.08 -27.08
CA SER A 365 30.99 -14.14 -27.10
C SER A 365 31.66 -14.39 -25.74
N THR A 366 32.62 -13.55 -25.34
CA THR A 366 33.42 -13.69 -24.11
C THR A 366 33.28 -12.50 -23.15
N MET A 367 32.54 -11.46 -23.51
CA MET A 367 32.31 -10.26 -22.69
C MET A 367 30.85 -9.84 -22.77
N ALA A 368 30.34 -9.27 -21.68
CA ALA A 368 29.06 -8.57 -21.65
C ALA A 368 29.30 -7.06 -21.76
N TYR A 369 28.37 -6.35 -22.39
CA TYR A 369 28.30 -4.88 -22.34
C TYR A 369 26.88 -4.47 -21.99
N TYR A 370 26.71 -3.23 -21.54
CA TYR A 370 25.44 -2.74 -21.03
C TYR A 370 24.91 -1.59 -21.87
N GLN A 371 23.60 -1.60 -22.11
CA GLN A 371 22.88 -0.56 -22.81
C GLN A 371 21.72 -0.06 -21.97
N VAL A 372 21.41 1.22 -22.08
CA VAL A 372 20.25 1.83 -21.44
C VAL A 372 19.28 2.25 -22.53
N TYR A 373 18.05 1.72 -22.46
CA TYR A 373 16.94 2.12 -23.31
C TYR A 373 15.98 2.99 -22.50
N ALA A 374 15.75 4.23 -22.93
CA ALA A 374 14.73 5.07 -22.33
C ALA A 374 13.45 5.04 -23.18
N PHE A 375 12.31 4.90 -22.52
CA PHE A 375 11.00 4.81 -23.14
C PHE A 375 10.05 5.86 -22.56
N THR A 376 9.25 6.49 -23.43
CA THR A 376 8.01 7.14 -23.00
C THR A 376 6.87 6.20 -23.31
N LYS A 377 6.26 5.61 -22.27
CA LYS A 377 5.27 4.54 -22.41
C LYS A 377 5.88 3.34 -23.17
N GLN A 378 5.42 3.05 -24.39
CA GLN A 378 5.96 1.96 -25.23
C GLN A 378 6.89 2.45 -26.36
N ALA A 379 7.10 3.77 -26.49
CA ALA A 379 7.94 4.32 -27.55
C ALA A 379 9.37 4.54 -27.05
N VAL A 380 10.36 4.04 -27.82
CA VAL A 380 11.77 4.28 -27.54
C VAL A 380 12.07 5.76 -27.76
N LEU A 381 12.58 6.42 -26.73
CA LEU A 381 13.10 7.78 -26.82
C LEU A 381 14.56 7.78 -27.27
N GLN A 382 15.38 6.95 -26.61
CA GLN A 382 16.82 6.93 -26.81
C GLN A 382 17.39 5.59 -26.37
N CYS A 383 18.54 5.24 -26.95
CA CYS A 383 19.37 4.12 -26.53
C CYS A 383 20.83 4.55 -26.58
N PHE A 384 21.60 4.19 -25.55
CA PHE A 384 23.04 4.42 -25.51
C PHE A 384 23.75 3.29 -24.78
N SER A 385 25.01 3.04 -25.14
CA SER A 385 25.86 2.06 -24.46
C SER A 385 26.60 2.71 -23.29
N LEU A 386 26.75 1.95 -22.21
CA LEU A 386 27.66 2.30 -21.12
C LEU A 386 29.11 1.98 -21.51
N LYS A 387 30.06 2.36 -20.65
CA LYS A 387 31.50 2.15 -20.89
C LYS A 387 31.82 0.66 -21.15
N GLU A 388 32.44 0.35 -22.28
CA GLU A 388 32.83 -1.01 -22.69
C GLU A 388 34.11 -1.47 -21.95
N GLU A 389 33.98 -1.83 -20.68
CA GLU A 389 35.03 -2.47 -19.89
C GLU A 389 34.50 -3.77 -19.25
N PRO A 390 35.37 -4.77 -18.98
CA PRO A 390 34.96 -6.01 -18.30
C PRO A 390 34.55 -5.67 -16.86
N ARG A 391 33.28 -5.33 -16.70
CA ARG A 391 32.65 -4.94 -15.44
C ARG A 391 31.33 -5.65 -15.33
N LYS A 392 30.92 -5.91 -14.10
CA LYS A 392 29.57 -6.38 -13.83
C LYS A 392 28.76 -5.17 -13.37
N VAL A 393 27.76 -4.82 -14.16
CA VAL A 393 26.79 -3.79 -13.79
C VAL A 393 25.50 -4.49 -13.40
N LEU A 394 24.96 -4.15 -12.24
CA LEU A 394 23.74 -4.79 -11.76
C LEU A 394 22.58 -3.83 -11.54
N ARG A 395 22.84 -2.57 -11.14
CA ARG A 395 21.78 -1.68 -10.67
C ARG A 395 21.92 -0.27 -11.22
N MET A 396 20.78 0.35 -11.47
CA MET A 396 20.66 1.66 -12.08
C MET A 396 19.60 2.50 -11.38
N THR A 397 19.87 3.79 -11.20
CA THR A 397 18.87 4.77 -10.77
C THR A 397 19.10 6.11 -11.46
N LEU A 398 18.22 7.08 -11.21
CA LEU A 398 18.31 8.44 -11.74
C LEU A 398 18.44 9.44 -10.60
N ASN A 399 19.30 10.45 -10.75
CA ASN A 399 19.32 11.60 -9.83
C ASN A 399 18.28 12.66 -10.23
N LYS A 400 18.25 13.77 -9.48
CA LYS A 400 17.30 14.87 -9.69
C LYS A 400 17.59 15.65 -10.99
N GLU A 401 18.81 15.61 -11.51
CA GLU A 401 19.15 16.10 -12.85
C GLU A 401 18.76 15.11 -13.97
N ASN A 402 18.23 13.92 -13.63
CA ASN A 402 17.97 12.79 -14.52
C ASN A 402 19.24 12.29 -15.24
N GLU A 403 20.38 12.40 -14.58
CA GLU A 403 21.59 11.65 -14.93
C GLU A 403 21.42 10.20 -14.46
N VAL A 404 22.04 9.28 -15.19
CA VAL A 404 21.97 7.85 -14.93
C VAL A 404 23.12 7.44 -14.02
N LEU A 405 22.78 6.88 -12.87
CA LEU A 405 23.72 6.38 -11.88
C LEU A 405 23.73 4.86 -11.94
N VAL A 406 24.91 4.29 -12.04
CA VAL A 406 25.09 2.86 -12.28
C VAL A 406 26.13 2.30 -11.30
N ILE A 407 25.79 1.20 -10.62
CA ILE A 407 26.80 0.44 -9.85
C ILE A 407 27.62 -0.40 -10.81
N ALA A 408 28.94 -0.23 -10.77
CA ALA A 408 29.88 -1.02 -11.56
C ALA A 408 30.93 -1.68 -10.65
N ASP A 409 31.16 -2.98 -10.86
CA ASP A 409 32.27 -3.68 -10.21
C ASP A 409 33.58 -3.48 -10.98
N VAL A 410 34.61 -3.06 -10.27
CA VAL A 410 35.98 -2.89 -10.74
C VAL A 410 36.85 -4.02 -10.19
N LEU A 411 37.51 -4.74 -11.10
CA LEU A 411 38.48 -5.77 -10.75
C LEU A 411 39.82 -5.11 -10.38
N ASP A 412 40.17 -5.11 -9.10
CA ASP A 412 41.53 -4.81 -8.64
C ASP A 412 42.29 -6.15 -8.42
N GLN A 413 43.61 -6.16 -8.59
CA GLN A 413 44.47 -7.34 -8.77
C GLN A 413 44.39 -8.40 -7.63
N SER A 414 43.67 -8.12 -6.54
CA SER A 414 43.46 -9.03 -5.41
C SER A 414 42.01 -9.13 -4.89
N TYR A 415 41.08 -8.25 -5.29
CA TYR A 415 39.67 -8.27 -4.87
C TYR A 415 38.78 -7.38 -5.74
N THR A 416 37.48 -7.67 -5.79
CA THR A 416 36.48 -6.87 -6.51
C THR A 416 35.98 -5.71 -5.63
N LYS A 417 35.96 -4.49 -6.17
CA LYS A 417 35.34 -3.32 -5.52
C LYS A 417 34.18 -2.80 -6.35
N SER A 418 33.21 -2.18 -5.72
CA SER A 418 32.14 -1.48 -6.44
C SER A 418 32.41 0.03 -6.50
N ILE A 419 31.95 0.68 -7.57
CA ILE A 419 31.92 2.14 -7.72
C ILE A 419 30.56 2.56 -8.27
N VAL A 420 30.24 3.85 -8.18
CA VAL A 420 29.10 4.44 -8.87
C VAL A 420 29.60 5.29 -10.03
N GLU A 421 29.11 5.01 -11.23
CA GLU A 421 29.36 5.80 -12.43
C GLU A 421 28.15 6.68 -12.75
N VAL A 422 28.42 7.90 -13.21
CA VAL A 422 27.38 8.88 -13.57
C VAL A 422 27.47 9.19 -15.05
N TYR A 423 26.32 9.06 -15.73
CA TYR A 423 26.16 9.32 -17.16
C TYR A 423 25.10 10.40 -17.38
N ASN A 424 25.30 11.29 -18.35
CA ASN A 424 24.23 12.21 -18.73
C ASN A 424 23.14 11.51 -19.55
N LYS A 425 22.05 12.22 -19.86
CA LYS A 425 20.94 11.69 -20.67
C LYS A 425 21.37 11.19 -22.06
N ALA A 426 22.44 11.74 -22.62
CA ALA A 426 22.98 11.33 -23.92
C ALA A 426 23.90 10.10 -23.83
N GLY A 427 24.07 9.51 -22.65
CA GLY A 427 24.92 8.34 -22.42
C GLY A 427 26.41 8.65 -22.30
N GLN A 428 26.79 9.91 -22.14
CA GLN A 428 28.20 10.27 -21.96
C GLN A 428 28.58 10.09 -20.49
N PHE A 429 29.67 9.36 -20.25
CA PHE A 429 30.28 9.24 -18.93
C PHE A 429 30.75 10.61 -18.43
N LEU A 430 30.34 10.97 -17.21
CA LEU A 430 30.70 12.22 -16.57
C LEU A 430 31.84 12.01 -15.56
N HIS A 431 31.61 11.18 -14.55
CA HIS A 431 32.57 10.89 -13.48
C HIS A 431 32.16 9.61 -12.73
N SER A 432 33.03 9.15 -11.82
CA SER A 432 32.76 8.07 -10.87
C SER A 432 33.08 8.50 -9.43
N PHE A 433 32.50 7.78 -8.47
CA PHE A 433 32.81 7.96 -7.05
C PHE A 433 32.60 6.65 -6.26
N GLY A 434 33.07 6.64 -5.01
CA GLY A 434 32.85 5.55 -4.06
C GLY A 434 34.02 4.57 -3.91
N GLU A 435 35.11 4.74 -4.66
CA GLU A 435 36.28 3.86 -4.75
C GLU A 435 36.93 3.54 -3.39
N GLN A 436 36.80 4.44 -2.42
CA GLN A 436 37.37 4.32 -1.08
C GLN A 436 36.42 3.73 -0.04
N HIS A 437 35.11 3.69 -0.34
CA HIS A 437 34.07 3.38 0.65
C HIS A 437 33.29 2.11 0.30
N LEU A 438 33.08 1.84 -0.99
CA LEU A 438 32.23 0.76 -1.48
C LEU A 438 33.05 -0.51 -1.73
N LYS A 439 32.54 -1.65 -1.25
CA LYS A 439 33.18 -2.96 -1.39
C LYS A 439 32.37 -3.86 -2.31
N CYS A 440 31.12 -4.12 -1.97
CA CYS A 440 30.24 -5.05 -2.65
C CYS A 440 28.82 -4.48 -2.67
N SER A 441 28.62 -3.50 -3.54
CA SER A 441 27.38 -2.72 -3.59
C SER A 441 26.25 -3.56 -4.18
N GLN A 442 25.13 -3.63 -3.46
CA GLN A 442 23.99 -4.47 -3.79
C GLN A 442 22.92 -3.70 -4.57
N ASP A 443 22.69 -2.45 -4.20
CA ASP A 443 21.64 -1.60 -4.75
C ASP A 443 21.87 -0.12 -4.42
N LEU A 444 21.22 0.78 -5.16
CA LEU A 444 21.31 2.23 -4.94
C LEU A 444 19.98 2.95 -5.16
N THR A 445 19.80 4.07 -4.48
CA THR A 445 18.64 4.94 -4.66
C THR A 445 19.00 6.40 -4.42
N VAL A 446 18.12 7.32 -4.82
CA VAL A 446 18.30 8.76 -4.61
C VAL A 446 17.17 9.27 -3.72
N ALA A 447 17.54 9.98 -2.66
CA ALA A 447 16.59 10.60 -1.74
C ALA A 447 15.91 11.82 -2.35
N GLY A 448 14.79 12.26 -1.76
CA GLY A 448 14.05 13.43 -2.22
C GLY A 448 14.87 14.74 -2.18
N ASP A 449 15.88 14.82 -1.32
CA ASP A 449 16.84 15.93 -1.24
C ASP A 449 18.06 15.79 -2.18
N GLY A 450 18.09 14.77 -3.02
CA GLY A 450 19.15 14.51 -4.00
C GLY A 450 20.36 13.74 -3.46
N ARG A 451 20.41 13.40 -2.16
CA ARG A 451 21.47 12.53 -1.65
C ARG A 451 21.39 11.15 -2.29
N ILE A 452 22.54 10.56 -2.58
CA ILE A 452 22.67 9.24 -3.20
C ILE A 452 22.96 8.23 -2.10
N LEU A 453 22.18 7.17 -2.02
CA LEU A 453 22.30 6.12 -1.02
C LEU A 453 22.68 4.82 -1.70
N VAL A 454 23.81 4.25 -1.28
CA VAL A 454 24.32 3.00 -1.81
C VAL A 454 24.30 1.96 -0.69
N LEU A 455 23.58 0.86 -0.92
CA LEU A 455 23.53 -0.28 -0.03
C LEU A 455 24.73 -1.19 -0.32
N ASP A 456 25.68 -1.24 0.59
CA ASP A 456 26.92 -2.02 0.48
C ASP A 456 26.92 -3.20 1.44
N LYS A 457 27.53 -4.31 1.02
CA LYS A 457 27.68 -5.52 1.83
C LYS A 457 29.13 -5.69 2.24
N ASP A 458 29.39 -5.79 3.55
CA ASP A 458 30.72 -6.02 4.09
C ASP A 458 31.08 -7.52 4.12
N ASP A 459 32.34 -7.84 4.37
CA ASP A 459 32.90 -9.20 4.38
C ASP A 459 32.22 -10.11 5.43
N ASP A 460 31.76 -9.52 6.54
CA ASP A 460 30.99 -10.21 7.59
C ASP A 460 29.49 -10.39 7.24
N CYS A 461 29.11 -10.07 6.00
CA CYS A 461 27.73 -10.04 5.49
C CYS A 461 26.82 -9.00 6.19
N SER A 462 27.37 -8.07 6.96
CA SER A 462 26.61 -6.91 7.42
C SER A 462 26.30 -5.96 6.26
N LEU A 463 25.19 -5.23 6.38
CA LEU A 463 24.73 -4.30 5.37
C LEU A 463 24.91 -2.87 5.88
N THR A 464 25.61 -2.06 5.08
CA THR A 464 25.90 -0.66 5.39
C THR A 464 25.32 0.21 4.29
N ILE A 465 24.64 1.28 4.66
CA ILE A 465 24.19 2.30 3.72
C ILE A 465 25.19 3.44 3.74
N HIS A 466 25.84 3.67 2.61
CA HIS A 466 26.72 4.82 2.39
C HIS A 466 25.91 5.94 1.75
N VAL A 467 25.97 7.13 2.35
CA VAL A 467 25.27 8.32 1.88
C VAL A 467 26.28 9.28 1.25
N PHE A 468 26.04 9.63 -0.01
CA PHE A 468 26.83 10.57 -0.79
C PHE A 468 26.00 11.82 -1.08
N LEU A 469 26.67 12.96 -1.15
CA LEU A 469 26.10 14.20 -1.66
C LEU A 469 25.89 14.08 -3.19
N PRO A 470 25.04 14.92 -3.80
CA PRO A 470 24.79 14.89 -5.25
C PRO A 470 26.06 14.96 -6.11
N ASN A 471 27.13 15.56 -5.60
CA ASN A 471 28.44 15.66 -6.26
C ASN A 471 29.35 14.43 -6.09
N GLY A 472 28.84 13.31 -5.55
CA GLY A 472 29.59 12.08 -5.30
C GLY A 472 30.50 12.10 -4.07
N LYS A 473 30.53 13.19 -3.28
CA LYS A 473 31.31 13.22 -2.04
C LYS A 473 30.61 12.41 -0.94
N HIS A 474 31.34 11.49 -0.31
CA HIS A 474 30.83 10.74 0.83
C HIS A 474 30.49 11.69 2.00
N SER A 475 29.30 11.50 2.58
CA SER A 475 28.79 12.30 3.69
C SER A 475 28.91 11.52 5.00
N PHE A 476 28.19 10.41 5.12
CA PHE A 476 28.20 9.53 6.28
C PHE A 476 27.75 8.11 5.89
N GLN A 477 27.81 7.18 6.83
CA GLN A 477 27.31 5.82 6.65
C GLN A 477 26.61 5.32 7.91
N PHE A 478 25.70 4.36 7.76
CA PHE A 478 25.06 3.68 8.88
C PHE A 478 24.71 2.24 8.57
N ASN A 479 24.63 1.41 9.60
CA ASN A 479 24.34 -0.01 9.44
C ASN A 479 22.84 -0.24 9.36
N VAL A 480 22.42 -1.15 8.47
CA VAL A 480 21.08 -1.71 8.48
C VAL A 480 20.95 -2.62 9.71
N ASP A 481 19.78 -2.60 10.36
CA ASP A 481 19.49 -3.39 11.55
C ASP A 481 19.93 -4.85 11.39
N LYS A 482 20.72 -5.34 12.36
CA LYS A 482 21.27 -6.70 12.36
C LYS A 482 20.14 -7.73 12.28
N GLN A 483 20.27 -8.66 11.33
CA GLN A 483 19.38 -9.82 11.21
C GLN A 483 19.83 -10.92 12.18
N GLU A 484 18.89 -11.68 12.75
CA GLU A 484 19.19 -12.77 13.71
C GLU A 484 20.09 -13.86 13.11
N GLU A 485 20.06 -14.04 11.79
CA GLU A 485 21.05 -14.80 11.04
C GLU A 485 21.55 -13.97 9.83
N PRO A 486 22.87 -13.99 9.54
CA PRO A 486 23.43 -13.23 8.44
C PRO A 486 22.83 -13.68 7.10
N CYS A 487 22.60 -12.70 6.22
CA CYS A 487 22.16 -12.94 4.86
C CYS A 487 23.10 -13.94 4.18
N ASN A 488 22.55 -15.00 3.58
CA ASN A 488 23.35 -15.94 2.81
C ASN A 488 24.14 -15.17 1.71
N GLN A 489 25.27 -15.71 1.24
CA GLN A 489 26.09 -15.02 0.22
C GLN A 489 25.33 -14.71 -1.08
N ARG A 490 24.22 -15.40 -1.36
CA ARG A 490 23.39 -15.24 -2.56
C ARG A 490 22.17 -14.32 -2.36
N SER A 491 21.98 -13.77 -1.17
CA SER A 491 20.87 -12.86 -0.85
C SER A 491 21.22 -11.49 -1.38
N ARG A 492 20.31 -10.90 -2.16
CA ARG A 492 20.47 -9.59 -2.79
C ARG A 492 19.53 -8.58 -2.16
N PRO A 493 19.87 -7.97 -1.01
CA PRO A 493 19.01 -6.96 -0.41
C PRO A 493 18.87 -5.75 -1.33
N SER A 494 17.75 -5.05 -1.23
CA SER A 494 17.39 -3.96 -2.13
C SER A 494 17.04 -2.70 -1.35
N ILE A 495 17.26 -1.52 -1.96
CA ILE A 495 17.03 -0.21 -1.33
C ILE A 495 16.19 0.70 -2.24
N ALA A 496 15.21 1.38 -1.66
CA ALA A 496 14.46 2.44 -2.32
C ALA A 496 14.27 3.63 -1.38
N CYS A 497 14.00 4.80 -1.94
CA CYS A 497 13.60 5.95 -1.15
C CYS A 497 12.12 6.26 -1.33
N TYR A 498 11.42 6.44 -0.21
CA TYR A 498 10.14 7.10 -0.22
C TYR A 498 10.33 8.63 -0.24
N GLN A 499 10.31 9.19 -1.45
CA GLN A 499 10.72 10.57 -1.72
C GLN A 499 9.93 11.62 -0.92
N ALA A 500 8.63 11.42 -0.69
CA ALA A 500 7.80 12.43 -0.03
C ALA A 500 8.17 12.69 1.44
N LEU A 501 8.76 11.71 2.12
CA LEU A 501 9.17 11.82 3.53
C LEU A 501 10.68 11.69 3.74
N ASN A 502 11.47 11.54 2.67
CA ASN A 502 12.89 11.18 2.73
C ASN A 502 13.16 9.95 3.62
N ASN A 503 12.24 8.98 3.58
CA ASN A 503 12.43 7.71 4.27
C ASN A 503 13.16 6.73 3.35
N VAL A 504 14.07 5.95 3.91
CA VAL A 504 14.78 4.89 3.19
C VAL A 504 14.11 3.57 3.51
N VAL A 505 13.79 2.80 2.48
CA VAL A 505 13.15 1.50 2.59
C VAL A 505 14.14 0.44 2.14
N VAL A 506 14.47 -0.49 3.02
CA VAL A 506 15.42 -1.58 2.75
C VAL A 506 14.68 -2.91 2.85
N ALA A 507 14.72 -3.70 1.80
CA ALA A 507 14.20 -5.07 1.79
C ALA A 507 15.35 -6.06 1.94
N VAL A 508 15.26 -6.91 2.96
CA VAL A 508 16.29 -7.90 3.28
C VAL A 508 15.66 -9.30 3.39
N PRO A 509 16.05 -10.26 2.55
CA PRO A 509 15.67 -11.66 2.74
C PRO A 509 16.26 -12.24 4.03
N CYS A 510 15.42 -12.77 4.90
CA CYS A 510 15.81 -13.35 6.19
C CYS A 510 14.89 -14.52 6.59
N LYS A 511 15.15 -15.17 7.73
CA LYS A 511 14.16 -16.07 8.36
C LYS A 511 13.04 -15.23 8.94
N ASN A 512 11.81 -15.77 8.92
CA ASN A 512 10.70 -15.12 9.60
C ASN A 512 10.94 -15.08 11.13
N SER A 513 10.36 -14.10 11.82
CA SER A 513 10.41 -13.96 13.28
C SER A 513 9.92 -15.20 14.05
N MET A 514 9.15 -16.06 13.39
CA MET A 514 8.68 -17.33 13.95
C MET A 514 9.76 -18.42 13.95
N GLY A 515 10.78 -18.31 13.10
CA GLY A 515 11.89 -19.26 12.94
C GLY A 515 11.51 -20.51 12.15
N THR A 516 10.32 -20.54 11.55
CA THR A 516 9.73 -21.70 10.88
C THR A 516 9.70 -21.59 9.35
N GLY A 517 10.12 -20.43 8.80
CA GLY A 517 10.11 -20.17 7.37
C GLY A 517 10.98 -18.98 6.98
N HIS A 518 10.89 -18.59 5.71
CA HIS A 518 11.62 -17.45 5.16
C HIS A 518 10.70 -16.24 5.00
N CYS A 519 11.26 -15.04 4.97
CA CYS A 519 10.52 -13.82 4.67
C CYS A 519 11.43 -12.76 4.04
N VAL A 520 10.83 -11.71 3.51
CA VAL A 520 11.52 -10.47 3.21
C VAL A 520 11.15 -9.46 4.28
N LYS A 521 12.14 -9.04 5.07
CA LYS A 521 11.98 -7.97 6.07
C LYS A 521 12.21 -6.63 5.41
N ILE A 522 11.16 -5.83 5.33
CA ILE A 522 11.19 -4.45 4.84
C ILE A 522 11.34 -3.53 6.05
N THR A 523 12.44 -2.79 6.14
CA THR A 523 12.68 -1.81 7.21
C THR A 523 12.67 -0.41 6.65
N VAL A 524 11.94 0.50 7.28
CA VAL A 524 11.86 1.91 6.93
C VAL A 524 12.70 2.71 7.92
N TYR A 525 13.65 3.50 7.41
CA TYR A 525 14.51 4.40 8.17
C TYR A 525 14.12 5.84 7.87
N ALA A 526 13.89 6.63 8.91
CA ALA A 526 13.76 8.07 8.76
C ALA A 526 15.14 8.73 8.71
N LEU A 527 15.43 9.50 7.67
CA LEU A 527 16.64 10.31 7.58
C LEU A 527 16.34 11.73 8.09
N LYS A 528 16.72 12.03 9.34
CA LYS A 528 16.63 13.39 9.89
C LYS A 528 17.99 13.85 10.39
N ASP A 529 18.54 14.91 9.80
CA ASP A 529 19.75 15.60 10.26
C ASP A 529 20.90 14.63 10.58
N ASP A 530 21.27 13.79 9.60
CA ASP A 530 22.31 12.74 9.69
C ASP A 530 22.09 11.65 10.76
N ARG A 531 20.92 11.65 11.40
CA ARG A 531 20.45 10.55 12.25
C ARG A 531 19.54 9.62 11.44
N HIS A 532 19.69 8.33 11.70
CA HIS A 532 18.84 7.28 11.17
C HIS A 532 18.14 6.60 12.34
N GLU A 533 16.83 6.45 12.22
CA GLU A 533 16.02 5.68 13.17
C GLU A 533 15.14 4.73 12.38
N SER A 534 15.16 3.45 12.74
CA SER A 534 14.19 2.50 12.18
C SER A 534 12.82 2.83 12.75
N VAL A 535 11.94 3.32 11.88
CA VAL A 535 10.60 3.78 12.24
C VAL A 535 9.53 2.71 12.03
N ARG A 536 9.81 1.72 11.16
CA ARG A 536 8.87 0.64 10.86
C ARG A 536 9.60 -0.58 10.31
N SER A 537 9.09 -1.78 10.62
CA SER A 537 9.46 -3.02 9.97
C SER A 537 8.22 -3.80 9.54
N ILE A 538 8.28 -4.45 8.38
CA ILE A 538 7.23 -5.33 7.84
C ILE A 538 7.89 -6.65 7.43
N GLU A 539 7.30 -7.78 7.78
CA GLU A 539 7.77 -9.10 7.35
C GLU A 539 6.82 -9.69 6.31
N LEU A 540 7.28 -9.83 5.07
CA LEU A 540 6.53 -10.49 4.01
C LEU A 540 6.86 -11.97 4.01
N ALA A 541 5.92 -12.78 4.50
CA ALA A 541 6.08 -14.23 4.55
C ALA A 541 6.40 -14.79 3.15
N ALA A 542 7.44 -15.62 3.09
CA ALA A 542 7.80 -16.40 1.94
C ALA A 542 7.65 -17.89 2.26
N ASN A 543 7.07 -18.63 1.34
CA ASN A 543 6.88 -20.08 1.52
C ASN A 543 8.24 -20.80 1.53
N GLU A 544 9.23 -20.26 0.83
CA GLU A 544 10.56 -20.83 0.61
C GLU A 544 11.67 -19.76 0.66
N GLN A 545 12.93 -20.18 0.50
CA GLN A 545 14.07 -19.27 0.51
C GLN A 545 14.05 -18.34 -0.71
N VAL A 546 13.72 -17.08 -0.46
CA VAL A 546 13.56 -16.05 -1.48
C VAL A 546 14.80 -15.16 -1.64
N SER A 547 14.95 -14.57 -2.82
CA SER A 547 15.90 -13.48 -3.10
C SER A 547 15.16 -12.26 -3.64
N THR A 548 15.46 -11.09 -3.09
CA THR A 548 14.96 -9.82 -3.63
C THR A 548 15.72 -9.44 -4.88
N ARG A 549 15.01 -8.85 -5.84
CA ARG A 549 15.54 -8.50 -7.16
C ARG A 549 15.52 -7.00 -7.38
N GLY A 550 14.49 -6.34 -6.92
CA GLY A 550 14.44 -4.89 -6.81
C GLY A 550 13.34 -4.46 -5.85
N ILE A 551 13.35 -3.18 -5.49
CA ILE A 551 12.32 -2.56 -4.67
C ILE A 551 12.00 -1.17 -5.21
N THR A 552 10.74 -0.78 -5.12
CA THR A 552 10.30 0.58 -5.38
C THR A 552 9.22 1.01 -4.40
N VAL A 553 9.07 2.31 -4.21
CA VAL A 553 8.01 2.89 -3.39
C VAL A 553 7.21 3.86 -4.26
N THR A 554 5.91 3.61 -4.37
CA THR A 554 4.99 4.51 -5.10
C THR A 554 4.85 5.85 -4.38
N PHE A 555 4.41 6.90 -5.08
CA PHE A 555 4.13 8.19 -4.46
C PHE A 555 3.11 8.09 -3.30
N LYS A 556 2.16 7.14 -3.36
CA LYS A 556 1.18 6.87 -2.28
C LYS A 556 1.80 6.23 -1.04
N GLY A 557 3.02 5.69 -1.14
CA GLY A 557 3.73 5.02 -0.05
C GLY A 557 3.59 3.49 -0.06
N HIS A 558 2.96 2.89 -1.08
CA HIS A 558 2.99 1.44 -1.27
C HIS A 558 4.38 0.98 -1.69
N VAL A 559 4.81 -0.17 -1.17
CA VAL A 559 6.12 -0.76 -1.43
C VAL A 559 5.94 -1.96 -2.35
N ALA A 560 6.62 -1.95 -3.49
CA ALA A 560 6.67 -3.08 -4.41
C ALA A 560 8.05 -3.74 -4.34
N VAL A 561 8.10 -5.06 -4.17
CA VAL A 561 9.35 -5.83 -4.11
C VAL A 561 9.28 -6.97 -5.11
N ALA A 562 10.22 -6.99 -6.06
CA ALA A 562 10.40 -8.11 -6.97
C ALA A 562 11.12 -9.26 -6.23
N ILE A 563 10.55 -10.46 -6.26
CA ILE A 563 11.05 -11.63 -5.54
C ILE A 563 11.21 -12.81 -6.49
N LEU A 564 12.38 -13.45 -6.41
CA LEU A 564 12.66 -14.73 -7.05
C LEU A 564 12.65 -15.84 -6.00
N ASP A 565 11.82 -16.86 -6.23
CA ASP A 565 11.80 -18.08 -5.44
C ASP A 565 12.82 -19.10 -6.01
N ARG A 566 13.35 -19.99 -5.16
CA ARG A 566 14.33 -21.01 -5.57
C ARG A 566 13.71 -22.21 -6.28
N SER A 567 12.44 -22.53 -6.02
CA SER A 567 11.70 -23.49 -6.84
C SER A 567 11.24 -22.80 -8.12
N GLU A 568 11.78 -23.23 -9.27
CA GLU A 568 11.43 -22.70 -10.59
C GLU A 568 9.90 -22.75 -10.76
N GLY A 569 9.26 -21.58 -10.91
CA GLY A 569 7.82 -21.47 -11.19
C GLY A 569 7.00 -20.54 -10.27
N ASN A 570 7.57 -20.00 -9.18
CA ASN A 570 6.85 -19.15 -8.22
C ASN A 570 7.35 -17.69 -8.14
N SER A 571 8.15 -17.24 -9.10
CA SER A 571 8.59 -15.85 -9.19
C SER A 571 7.42 -14.87 -9.20
N ARG A 572 7.56 -13.76 -8.47
CA ARG A 572 6.47 -12.79 -8.32
C ARG A 572 6.98 -11.44 -7.88
N ALA A 573 6.20 -10.39 -8.12
CA ALA A 573 6.39 -9.14 -7.39
C ALA A 573 5.32 -9.03 -6.30
N ILE A 574 5.72 -8.65 -5.10
CA ILE A 574 4.82 -8.42 -3.97
C ILE A 574 4.62 -6.92 -3.82
N PHE A 575 3.38 -6.49 -3.75
CA PHE A 575 2.95 -5.09 -3.59
C PHE A 575 2.21 -4.92 -2.27
N VAL A 576 2.66 -3.99 -1.43
CA VAL A 576 2.27 -3.83 -0.01
C VAL A 576 1.84 -2.41 0.31
#